data_AF-A0A3C1FY76-F1
#
_entry.id   AF-A0A3C1FY76-F1
#
_cell.length_a   1.000
_cell.length_b   1.000
_cell.length_c   1.000
_cell.angle_alpha   90.00
_cell.angle_beta   90.00
_cell.angle_gamma   90.00
#
_symmetry.space_group_name_H-M   'P 1'
#
loop_
_entity.id
_entity.type
_entity.pdbx_description
1 polymer ?
#
loop_
_entity_poly.entity_id
_entity_poly.type
_entity_poly.pdbx_seq_one_letter_code
_entity_poly.pdbx_strand_id
1 'polypeptide(L)'
;MTGTRTARQKLRNNTRCYGYTLTLCRDVLEYVNKFVLAERVNIANLSHHKARINLIKELIHSACGRAAVYEDFDKRFCKFPSYLRRKAIAETMGGVSRHRNRLARWQGNDRSREPKFQHRCNSFPFLGTFLE
;
A
#
# COMPACT_ATOMS: atom_id res chain seq x y z
N MET A 1 18.92 -14.59 -34.61
CA MET A 1 18.43 -14.39 -33.22
C MET A 1 19.59 -13.88 -32.39
N THR A 2 19.63 -12.60 -32.03
CA THR A 2 20.72 -11.99 -31.27
C THR A 2 20.51 -12.21 -29.77
N GLY A 3 21.44 -12.91 -29.12
CA GLY A 3 21.38 -13.17 -27.69
C GLY A 3 21.72 -11.92 -26.86
N THR A 4 20.78 -11.45 -26.05
CA THR A 4 21.01 -10.37 -25.08
C THR A 4 21.94 -10.82 -23.96
N ARG A 5 23.08 -10.16 -23.80
CA ARG A 5 24.00 -10.35 -22.68
C ARG A 5 23.53 -9.51 -21.48
N THR A 6 23.12 -10.15 -20.41
CA THR A 6 22.73 -9.50 -19.15
C THR A 6 23.93 -9.46 -18.19
N ALA A 7 24.37 -8.25 -17.82
CA ALA A 7 25.44 -8.05 -16.85
C ALA A 7 24.87 -7.90 -15.43
N ARG A 8 25.35 -8.70 -14.48
CA ARG A 8 24.99 -8.59 -13.05
C ARG A 8 25.92 -7.62 -12.34
N GLN A 9 25.56 -6.33 -12.32
CA GLN A 9 26.27 -5.33 -11.54
C GLN A 9 25.60 -5.13 -10.18
N LYS A 10 26.36 -5.22 -9.08
CA LYS A 10 25.86 -4.80 -7.76
C LYS A 10 25.75 -3.28 -7.72
N LEU A 11 24.56 -2.78 -7.41
CA LEU A 11 24.33 -1.36 -7.15
C LEU A 11 25.03 -0.98 -5.83
N ARG A 12 26.00 -0.07 -5.88
CA ARG A 12 26.66 0.48 -4.69
C ARG A 12 25.96 1.79 -4.27
N ASN A 13 25.77 2.00 -2.96
CA ASN A 13 25.31 3.25 -2.33
C ASN A 13 24.07 3.93 -2.97
N ASN A 14 23.01 3.16 -3.14
CA ASN A 14 21.73 3.55 -3.75
C ASN A 14 20.70 4.13 -2.76
N THR A 15 20.96 4.14 -1.47
CA THR A 15 20.03 4.68 -0.46
C THR A 15 19.78 6.19 -0.61
N ARG A 16 20.76 6.96 -1.08
CA ARG A 16 20.63 8.43 -1.24
C ARG A 16 19.78 8.83 -2.44
N CYS A 17 19.84 8.09 -3.55
CA CYS A 17 19.08 8.42 -4.77
C CYS A 17 17.60 8.02 -4.69
N TYR A 18 17.25 7.06 -3.81
CA TYR A 18 15.86 6.64 -3.61
C TYR A 18 15.19 7.28 -2.39
N GLY A 19 15.92 8.02 -1.53
CA GLY A 19 15.34 8.59 -0.30
C GLY A 19 14.02 9.33 -0.50
N TYR A 20 13.95 10.19 -1.53
CA TYR A 20 12.72 10.93 -1.87
C TYR A 20 11.57 10.02 -2.35
N THR A 21 11.87 8.99 -3.15
CA THR A 21 10.83 8.06 -3.62
C THR A 21 10.32 7.18 -2.48
N LEU A 22 11.20 6.82 -1.53
CA LEU A 22 10.83 6.10 -0.31
C LEU A 22 9.86 6.92 0.56
N THR A 23 10.15 8.20 0.79
CA THR A 23 9.28 9.08 1.58
C THR A 23 7.93 9.26 0.89
N LEU A 24 7.92 9.49 -0.42
CA LEU A 24 6.69 9.61 -1.21
C LEU A 24 5.81 8.35 -1.09
N CYS A 25 6.40 7.15 -1.19
CA CYS A 25 5.64 5.91 -1.06
C CYS A 25 5.05 5.72 0.34
N ARG A 26 5.79 6.11 1.39
CA ARG A 26 5.31 6.06 2.78
C ARG A 26 4.16 7.02 3.01
N ASP A 27 4.26 8.24 2.46
CA ASP A 27 3.21 9.26 2.58
C ASP A 27 1.93 8.83 1.85
N VAL A 28 2.07 8.17 0.69
CA VAL A 28 0.95 7.56 -0.04
C VAL A 28 0.32 6.44 0.78
N LEU A 29 1.11 5.54 1.37
CA LEU A 29 0.60 4.46 2.20
C LEU A 29 -0.19 5.02 3.40
N GLU A 30 0.38 5.99 4.12
CA GLU A 30 -0.30 6.63 5.25
C GLU A 30 -1.62 7.28 4.84
N TYR A 31 -1.65 7.93 3.67
CA TYR A 31 -2.86 8.52 3.12
C TYR A 31 -3.92 7.46 2.79
N VAL A 32 -3.56 6.42 2.03
CA VAL A 32 -4.47 5.33 1.64
C VAL A 32 -5.00 4.57 2.86
N ASN A 33 -4.19 4.43 3.91
CA ASN A 33 -4.55 3.76 5.15
C ASN A 33 -5.78 4.36 5.83
N LYS A 34 -5.93 5.68 5.79
CA LYS A 34 -7.10 6.38 6.35
C LYS A 34 -8.39 5.93 5.66
N PHE A 35 -8.38 5.83 4.33
CA PHE A 35 -9.55 5.43 3.54
C PHE A 35 -9.85 3.94 3.66
N VAL A 36 -8.83 3.08 3.64
CA VAL A 36 -9.02 1.64 3.81
C VAL A 36 -9.62 1.30 5.18
N LEU A 37 -9.23 2.03 6.22
CA LEU A 37 -9.83 1.88 7.56
C LEU A 37 -11.30 2.35 7.59
N ALA A 38 -11.61 3.49 6.95
CA ALA A 38 -12.96 4.03 6.88
C ALA A 38 -13.91 3.11 6.08
N GLU A 39 -13.48 2.66 4.91
CA GLU A 39 -14.28 1.90 3.94
C GLU A 39 -14.25 0.39 4.18
N ARG A 40 -13.75 -0.06 5.33
CA ARG A 40 -13.50 -1.48 5.63
C ARG A 40 -14.73 -2.37 5.42
N VAL A 41 -15.93 -1.87 5.70
CA VAL A 41 -17.19 -2.63 5.60
C VAL A 41 -17.50 -2.87 4.13
N ASN A 42 -17.38 -1.82 3.30
CA ASN A 42 -17.58 -1.91 1.86
C ASN A 42 -16.55 -2.82 1.19
N ILE A 43 -15.29 -2.79 1.65
CA ILE A 43 -14.25 -3.72 1.19
C ILE A 43 -14.58 -5.18 1.55
N ALA A 44 -15.11 -5.42 2.75
CA ALA A 44 -15.46 -6.77 3.23
C ALA A 44 -16.62 -7.39 2.43
N ASN A 45 -17.56 -6.57 1.96
CA ASN A 45 -18.70 -7.01 1.14
C ASN A 45 -18.30 -7.52 -0.26
N LEU A 46 -17.11 -7.16 -0.74
CA LEU A 46 -16.61 -7.62 -2.03
C LEU A 46 -15.86 -8.95 -1.89
N SER A 47 -16.22 -9.94 -2.73
CA SER A 47 -15.55 -11.25 -2.73
C SER A 47 -14.15 -11.19 -3.34
N HIS A 48 -14.01 -10.57 -4.52
CA HIS A 48 -12.74 -10.60 -5.27
C HIS A 48 -11.74 -9.52 -4.84
N HIS A 49 -10.48 -9.91 -4.67
CA HIS A 49 -9.38 -9.00 -4.34
C HIS A 49 -9.20 -7.86 -5.36
N LYS A 50 -9.36 -8.15 -6.65
CA LYS A 50 -9.30 -7.13 -7.71
C LYS A 50 -10.40 -6.08 -7.57
N ALA A 51 -11.61 -6.50 -7.19
CA ALA A 51 -12.74 -5.58 -6.98
C ALA A 51 -12.48 -4.65 -5.79
N ARG A 52 -11.92 -5.19 -4.70
CA ARG A 52 -11.53 -4.40 -3.52
C ARG A 52 -10.50 -3.31 -3.85
N ILE A 53 -9.46 -3.66 -4.62
CA ILE A 53 -8.46 -2.68 -5.07
C ILE A 53 -9.09 -1.62 -5.98
N ASN A 54 -9.97 -2.03 -6.89
CA ASN A 54 -10.63 -1.10 -7.80
C ASN A 54 -11.53 -0.12 -7.05
N LEU A 55 -12.31 -0.58 -6.07
CA LEU A 55 -13.14 0.29 -5.23
C LEU A 55 -12.30 1.39 -4.57
N ILE A 56 -11.21 1.03 -3.90
CA ILE A 56 -10.35 2.03 -3.24
C ILE A 56 -9.65 2.92 -4.26
N LYS A 57 -9.19 2.37 -5.38
CA LYS A 57 -8.58 3.15 -6.47
C LYS A 57 -9.53 4.23 -6.97
N GLU A 58 -10.79 3.89 -7.15
CA GLU A 58 -11.82 4.81 -7.65
C GLU A 58 -12.23 5.86 -6.61
N LEU A 59 -12.15 5.54 -5.33
CA LEU A 59 -12.38 6.51 -4.25
C LEU A 59 -11.27 7.55 -4.17
N ILE A 60 -10.01 7.16 -4.40
CA ILE A 60 -8.85 8.04 -4.21
C ILE A 60 -8.38 8.72 -5.49
N HIS A 61 -8.68 8.24 -6.70
CA HIS A 61 -8.09 8.78 -7.92
C HIS A 61 -9.13 9.07 -9.01
N SER A 62 -9.09 10.30 -9.51
CA SER A 62 -9.93 10.74 -10.61
C SER A 62 -9.39 10.17 -11.92
N ALA A 63 -10.25 9.47 -12.65
CA ALA A 63 -9.95 8.99 -14.00
C ALA A 63 -10.73 9.82 -15.02
N CYS A 64 -10.36 9.72 -16.30
CA CYS A 64 -11.13 10.35 -17.36
C CYS A 64 -12.60 9.88 -17.30
N GLY A 65 -13.53 10.81 -17.07
CA GLY A 65 -14.96 10.53 -16.91
C GLY A 65 -15.41 10.08 -15.52
N ARG A 66 -14.53 10.04 -14.51
CA ARG A 66 -14.90 9.70 -13.13
C ARG A 66 -14.14 10.51 -12.10
N ALA A 67 -14.85 11.36 -11.37
CA ALA A 67 -14.30 12.08 -10.22
C ALA A 67 -14.10 11.13 -9.03
N ALA A 68 -12.95 11.23 -8.36
CA ALA A 68 -12.72 10.61 -7.07
C ALA A 68 -13.60 11.27 -6.01
N VAL A 69 -14.05 10.46 -5.04
CA VAL A 69 -14.70 11.00 -3.84
C VAL A 69 -13.70 11.83 -3.02
N TYR A 70 -12.43 11.43 -3.02
CA TYR A 70 -11.34 12.10 -2.31
C TYR A 70 -10.34 12.71 -3.28
N GLU A 71 -10.65 13.91 -3.80
CA GLU A 71 -9.85 14.61 -4.82
C GLU A 71 -8.43 15.02 -4.37
N ASP A 72 -8.15 15.01 -3.07
CA ASP A 72 -6.89 15.50 -2.52
C ASP A 72 -5.69 14.63 -2.88
N PHE A 73 -5.92 13.36 -3.26
CA PHE A 73 -4.83 12.46 -3.65
C PHE A 73 -4.07 12.97 -4.88
N ASP A 74 -4.79 13.38 -5.92
CA ASP A 74 -4.18 13.79 -7.19
C ASP A 74 -3.46 15.14 -7.06
N LYS A 75 -3.95 16.00 -6.14
CA LYS A 75 -3.30 17.26 -5.76
C LYS A 75 -2.00 17.00 -4.98
N ARG A 76 -2.03 16.06 -4.03
CA ARG A 76 -0.91 15.76 -3.13
C ARG A 76 0.16 14.87 -3.77
N PHE A 77 -0.23 13.96 -4.65
CA PHE A 77 0.64 12.99 -5.31
C PHE A 77 0.53 13.10 -6.84
N CYS A 78 0.93 14.26 -7.36
CA CYS A 78 0.88 14.56 -8.79
C CYS A 78 1.61 13.48 -9.61
N LYS A 79 0.93 12.95 -10.64
CA LYS A 79 1.43 11.92 -11.57
C LYS A 79 1.89 10.63 -10.90
N PHE A 80 1.32 10.26 -9.75
CA PHE A 80 1.71 9.03 -9.08
C PHE A 80 1.35 7.77 -9.91
N PRO A 81 2.31 6.87 -10.21
CA PRO A 81 2.10 5.78 -11.16
C PRO A 81 0.98 4.81 -10.78
N SER A 82 0.22 4.37 -11.79
CA SER A 82 -0.97 3.51 -11.57
C SER A 82 -0.65 2.16 -10.93
N TYR A 83 0.50 1.57 -11.25
CA TYR A 83 0.94 0.31 -10.65
C TYR A 83 1.35 0.50 -9.18
N LEU A 84 2.00 1.63 -8.86
CA LEU A 84 2.35 1.97 -7.48
C LEU A 84 1.10 2.19 -6.63
N ARG A 85 0.07 2.85 -7.17
CA ARG A 85 -1.23 3.01 -6.48
C ARG A 85 -1.85 1.68 -6.11
N ARG A 86 -2.00 0.78 -7.08
CA ARG A 86 -2.59 -0.55 -6.85
C ARG A 86 -1.80 -1.32 -5.79
N LYS A 87 -0.48 -1.23 -5.83
CA LYS A 87 0.40 -1.87 -4.86
C LYS A 87 0.27 -1.28 -3.46
N ALA A 88 0.21 0.04 -3.34
CA ALA A 88 -0.01 0.73 -2.07
C ALA A 88 -1.35 0.34 -1.44
N ILE A 89 -2.42 0.27 -2.24
CA ILE A 89 -3.74 -0.19 -1.80
C ILE A 89 -3.68 -1.63 -1.28
N ALA A 90 -3.08 -2.54 -2.06
CA ALA A 90 -2.96 -3.95 -1.68
C ALA A 90 -2.17 -4.13 -0.36
N GLU A 91 -1.02 -3.45 -0.24
CA GLU A 91 -0.19 -3.49 0.96
C GLU A 91 -0.94 -2.97 2.19
N THR A 92 -1.66 -1.86 2.01
CA THR A 92 -2.48 -1.25 3.07
C THR A 92 -3.56 -2.20 3.54
N MET A 93 -4.31 -2.81 2.61
CA MET A 93 -5.33 -3.80 2.94
C MET A 93 -4.75 -5.01 3.69
N GLY A 94 -3.58 -5.50 3.26
CA GLY A 94 -2.86 -6.57 3.94
C GLY A 94 -2.43 -6.18 5.36
N GLY A 95 -1.89 -4.97 5.53
CA GLY A 95 -1.49 -4.42 6.83
C GLY A 95 -2.65 -4.28 7.82
N VAL A 96 -3.79 -3.76 7.35
CA VAL A 96 -5.02 -3.63 8.16
C VAL A 96 -5.55 -5.01 8.58
N SER A 97 -5.55 -5.99 7.66
CA SER A 97 -5.97 -7.36 7.95
C SER A 97 -5.05 -8.02 9.00
N ARG A 98 -3.73 -7.90 8.82
CA ARG A 98 -2.73 -8.42 9.79
C ARG A 98 -2.91 -7.80 11.17
N HIS A 99 -3.11 -6.49 11.22
CA HIS A 99 -3.32 -5.79 12.48
C HIS A 99 -4.60 -6.28 13.18
N ARG A 100 -5.70 -6.44 12.44
CA ARG A 100 -6.95 -6.97 13.00
C ARG A 100 -6.80 -8.38 13.55
N ASN A 101 -6.11 -9.26 12.83
CA ASN A 101 -5.85 -10.62 13.30
C ASN A 101 -4.99 -10.61 14.58
N ARG A 102 -3.99 -9.73 14.65
CA ARG A 102 -3.18 -9.55 15.86
C ARG A 102 -4.01 -9.00 17.02
N LEU A 103 -4.90 -8.04 16.76
CA LEU A 103 -5.80 -7.47 17.76
C LEU A 103 -6.79 -8.52 18.29
N ALA A 104 -7.37 -9.34 17.41
CA ALA A 104 -8.26 -10.43 17.80
C ALA A 104 -7.56 -11.50 18.64
N ARG A 105 -6.31 -11.86 18.29
CA ARG A 105 -5.48 -12.76 19.11
C ARG A 105 -5.19 -12.15 20.48
N TRP A 106 -4.86 -10.86 20.51
CA TRP A 106 -4.61 -10.12 21.74
C TRP A 106 -5.82 -10.12 22.66
N GLN A 107 -7.01 -9.81 22.14
CA GLN A 107 -8.27 -9.84 22.89
C GLN A 107 -8.65 -11.24 23.41
N GLY A 108 -8.21 -12.30 22.72
CA GLY A 108 -8.62 -13.67 23.00
C GLY A 108 -7.86 -14.36 24.13
N ASN A 109 -6.55 -14.11 24.31
CA ASN A 109 -5.78 -14.77 25.39
C ASN A 109 -4.35 -14.25 25.58
N ASP A 110 -3.98 -13.11 24.98
CA ASP A 110 -2.58 -12.69 24.92
C ASP A 110 -2.28 -11.70 26.06
N ARG A 111 -1.45 -12.11 27.02
CA ARG A 111 -1.01 -11.27 28.16
C ARG A 111 0.07 -10.24 27.79
N SER A 112 0.29 -10.06 26.49
CA SER A 112 1.29 -9.17 25.91
C SER A 112 0.72 -7.75 25.72
N ARG A 113 1.58 -6.81 25.33
CA ARG A 113 1.19 -5.41 25.10
C ARG A 113 0.21 -5.31 23.94
N GLU A 114 -0.81 -4.44 24.08
CA GLU A 114 -1.78 -4.16 23.02
C GLU A 114 -1.06 -3.82 21.69
N PRO A 115 -1.41 -4.52 20.59
CA PRO A 115 -0.78 -4.29 19.30
C PRO A 115 -1.17 -2.91 18.78
N LYS A 116 -0.17 -2.06 18.55
CA LYS A 116 -0.39 -0.74 17.94
C LYS A 116 -0.45 -0.85 16.42
N PHE A 117 -1.39 -0.14 15.80
CA PHE A 117 -1.41 -0.01 14.36
C PHE A 117 -0.35 1.00 13.90
N GLN A 118 0.56 0.56 13.03
CA GLN A 118 1.56 1.46 12.45
C GLN A 118 0.98 2.08 11.18
N HIS A 119 0.64 3.36 11.24
CA HIS A 119 0.11 4.08 10.08
C HIS A 119 1.15 4.25 8.96
N ARG A 120 2.43 4.42 9.35
CA ARG A 120 3.57 4.37 8.45
C ARG A 120 4.17 2.97 8.43
N CYS A 121 3.81 2.20 7.41
CA CYS A 121 4.50 0.96 7.12
C CYS A 121 5.91 1.26 6.60
N ASN A 122 6.94 0.81 7.33
CA ASN A 122 8.31 0.74 6.81
C ASN A 122 8.48 -0.39 5.79
N SER A 123 7.47 -1.26 5.66
CA SER A 123 7.38 -2.27 4.59
C SER A 123 7.38 -1.55 3.25
N PHE A 124 8.46 -1.74 2.49
CA PHE A 124 8.58 -1.16 1.18
C PHE A 124 7.72 -1.97 0.21
N PRO A 125 6.72 -1.38 -0.48
CA PRO A 125 5.87 -2.17 -1.37
C PRO A 125 6.70 -2.80 -2.51
N PHE A 126 7.90 -2.30 -2.84
CA PHE A 126 8.69 -2.74 -3.99
C PHE A 126 9.78 -3.79 -3.74
N LEU A 127 10.25 -3.95 -2.50
CA LEU A 127 11.11 -5.05 -2.08
C LEU A 127 10.16 -6.05 -1.45
N GLY A 128 9.60 -6.96 -2.24
CA GLY A 128 8.83 -8.06 -1.70
C GLY A 128 9.64 -8.69 -0.57
N THR A 129 9.05 -8.80 0.61
CA THR A 129 9.50 -9.77 1.59
C THR A 129 9.31 -11.15 0.95
N PHE A 130 10.30 -11.57 0.18
CA PHE A 130 10.73 -12.97 0.12
C PHE A 130 11.29 -13.27 1.51
N LEU A 131 10.40 -13.60 2.43
CA LEU A 131 10.61 -14.04 3.81
C LEU A 131 9.17 -14.26 4.30
N GLU A 132 8.62 -15.47 4.36
CA GLU A 132 9.14 -16.84 4.25
C GLU A 132 8.11 -17.70 3.51
#